data_AF-A0A2G9ZE24-F1
#
_entry.id   AF-A0A2G9ZE24-F1
#
_cell.length_a   1.000
_cell.length_b   1.000
_cell.length_c   1.000
_cell.angle_alpha   90.00
_cell.angle_beta   90.00
_cell.angle_gamma   90.00
#
_symmetry.space_group_name_H-M   'P 1'
#
loop_
_entity.id
_entity.type
_entity.pdbx_description
1 polymer ?
#
loop_
_entity_poly.entity_id
_entity_poly.type
_entity_poly.pdbx_seq_one_letter_code
_entity_poly.pdbx_strand_id
1 'polypeptide(L)'
;MPTKNSFPSQLRYDLVSKDWVVIATGRAKRPEMFKKDKKSEKEIAKGKCPFCNLTNQIFPTLISRRNVFVFKEGENKKIGLNKAEIKDLLTNWTTLALPNLFPAVFPTDKLNEHQEGNLYKTMMGAGFHEVVLTKDHKKHLALISQRHIKELIDVYQARYLALKDRKFVGYISIFHNHGREAGASQGHPHSQILTT
;
A
#
# COMPACT_ATOMS: atom_id res chain seq x y z
N MET A 1 20.96 47.33 -18.95
CA MET A 1 21.82 46.91 -17.82
C MET A 1 21.44 45.50 -17.43
N PRO A 2 22.32 44.49 -17.53
CA PRO A 2 21.98 43.12 -17.17
C PRO A 2 21.98 42.99 -15.63
N THR A 3 20.81 42.76 -15.04
CA THR A 3 20.67 42.60 -13.58
C THR A 3 20.91 41.16 -13.14
N LYS A 4 21.79 41.03 -12.15
CA LYS A 4 21.97 39.94 -11.16
C LYS A 4 22.40 38.57 -11.70
N ASN A 5 23.66 38.23 -11.40
CA ASN A 5 24.13 36.86 -11.17
C ASN A 5 23.16 36.14 -10.21
N SER A 6 22.23 35.35 -10.74
CA SER A 6 21.50 34.38 -9.95
C SER A 6 22.40 33.17 -9.75
N PHE A 7 22.69 32.83 -8.50
CA PHE A 7 23.40 31.58 -8.19
C PHE A 7 22.56 30.41 -8.76
N PRO A 8 23.16 29.46 -9.50
CA PRO A 8 22.42 28.47 -10.28
C PRO A 8 21.72 27.39 -9.44
N SER A 9 21.91 27.40 -8.12
CA SER A 9 21.28 26.47 -7.18
C SER A 9 20.75 27.19 -5.94
N GLN A 10 19.69 26.64 -5.34
CA GLN A 10 19.04 27.16 -4.13
C GLN A 10 18.83 26.02 -3.12
N LEU A 11 18.84 26.35 -1.83
CA LEU A 11 18.30 25.50 -0.77
C LEU A 11 16.90 26.02 -0.43
N ARG A 12 15.91 25.12 -0.39
CA ARG A 12 14.53 25.44 0.02
C ARG A 12 14.16 24.60 1.21
N TYR A 13 13.78 25.24 2.30
CA TYR A 13 13.33 24.55 3.51
C TYR A 13 11.89 24.07 3.33
N ASP A 14 11.63 22.79 3.54
CA ASP A 14 10.28 22.21 3.50
C ASP A 14 9.68 22.16 4.91
N LEU A 15 8.54 22.83 5.09
CA LEU A 15 7.90 22.96 6.40
C LEU A 15 7.25 21.65 6.89
N VAL A 16 7.02 20.68 6.01
CA VAL A 16 6.38 19.40 6.34
C VAL A 16 7.42 18.41 6.88
N SER A 17 8.49 18.16 6.12
CA SER A 17 9.59 17.28 6.52
C SER A 17 10.55 17.91 7.53
N LYS A 18 10.57 19.25 7.63
CA LYS A 18 11.54 20.03 8.42
C LYS A 18 12.99 19.91 7.91
N ASP A 19 13.17 19.60 6.63
CA ASP A 19 14.46 19.44 5.97
C ASP A 19 14.74 20.48 4.86
N TRP A 20 16.00 20.59 4.46
CA TRP A 20 16.45 21.42 3.35
C TRP A 20 16.53 20.63 2.03
N VAL A 21 15.88 21.13 0.98
CA VAL A 21 15.91 20.56 -0.36
C VAL A 21 16.85 21.36 -1.27
N VAL A 22 17.80 20.68 -1.90
CA VAL A 22 18.69 21.29 -2.90
C VAL A 22 17.99 21.35 -4.26
N ILE A 23 17.81 22.55 -4.80
CA ILE A 23 17.34 22.81 -6.15
C ILE A 23 18.55 23.21 -7.01
N ALA A 24 19.01 22.33 -7.89
CA ALA A 24 20.18 22.56 -8.76
C ALA A 24 19.83 22.26 -10.23
N THR A 25 19.14 23.19 -10.90
CA THR A 25 18.57 22.99 -12.26
C THR A 25 19.63 22.71 -13.33
N GLY A 26 20.86 23.19 -13.15
CA GLY A 26 21.98 22.91 -14.04
C GLY A 26 22.37 21.43 -14.14
N ARG A 27 22.04 20.60 -13.14
CA ARG A 27 22.37 19.15 -13.16
C ARG A 27 21.62 18.36 -14.23
N ALA A 28 20.48 18.85 -14.71
CA ALA A 28 19.71 18.20 -15.76
C ALA A 28 20.42 18.19 -17.13
N LYS A 29 21.44 19.04 -17.33
CA LYS A 29 22.23 19.12 -18.58
C LYS A 29 23.36 18.09 -18.66
N ARG A 30 23.54 17.24 -17.65
CA ARG A 30 24.60 16.23 -17.64
C ARG A 30 24.33 15.18 -18.74
N PRO A 31 25.34 14.76 -19.53
CA PRO A 31 25.17 13.70 -20.52
C PRO A 31 24.53 12.46 -19.88
N GLU A 32 23.43 11.99 -20.48
CA GLU A 32 22.56 10.94 -19.93
C GLU A 32 23.15 9.53 -20.11
N MET A 33 24.39 9.32 -19.66
CA MET A 33 25.04 7.99 -19.70
C MET A 33 24.35 6.93 -18.82
N PHE A 34 23.37 7.32 -17.99
CA PHE A 34 22.66 6.45 -17.06
C PHE A 34 21.15 6.36 -17.28
N LYS A 35 20.59 6.95 -18.35
CA LYS A 35 19.17 6.67 -18.68
C LYS A 35 19.08 5.22 -19.16
N LYS A 36 18.64 4.33 -18.28
CA LYS A 36 18.14 3.02 -18.70
C LYS A 36 16.84 3.27 -19.46
N ASP A 37 16.76 2.76 -20.68
CA ASP A 37 15.49 2.70 -21.41
C ASP A 37 14.44 2.02 -20.52
N LYS A 38 13.24 2.60 -20.47
CA LYS A 38 12.08 2.01 -19.80
C LYS A 38 11.84 0.64 -20.44
N LYS A 39 12.36 -0.42 -19.82
CA LYS A 39 11.99 -1.79 -20.20
C LYS A 39 10.49 -1.89 -20.03
N SER A 40 9.79 -2.25 -21.12
CA SER A 40 8.37 -2.55 -21.06
C SER A 40 8.14 -3.57 -19.94
N GLU A 41 7.31 -3.21 -18.97
CA GLU A 41 6.96 -4.11 -17.88
C GLU A 41 6.27 -5.33 -18.50
N LYS A 42 6.82 -6.53 -18.29
CA LYS A 42 6.13 -7.76 -18.64
C LYS A 42 4.96 -7.90 -17.69
N GLU A 43 3.76 -7.55 -18.15
CA GLU A 43 2.52 -7.80 -17.43
C GLU A 43 2.42 -9.30 -17.09
N ILE A 44 2.22 -9.62 -15.81
CA ILE A 44 1.94 -10.99 -15.38
C ILE A 44 0.57 -11.37 -15.97
N ALA A 45 0.49 -12.45 -16.73
CA ALA A 45 -0.79 -12.92 -17.25
C ALA A 45 -1.80 -13.14 -16.11
N LYS A 46 -3.06 -12.72 -16.31
CA LYS A 46 -4.16 -12.84 -15.33
C LYS A 46 -4.24 -14.22 -14.67
N GLY A 47 -4.05 -15.30 -15.45
CA GLY A 47 -4.10 -16.67 -14.97
C GLY A 47 -2.98 -17.08 -14.00
N LYS A 48 -1.86 -16.34 -13.95
CA LYS A 48 -0.75 -16.55 -12.99
C LYS A 48 -0.74 -15.54 -11.85
N CYS A 49 -1.65 -14.57 -11.88
CA CYS A 49 -1.71 -13.52 -10.87
C CYS A 49 -2.38 -14.04 -9.60
N PRO A 50 -1.72 -13.98 -8.44
CA PRO A 50 -2.33 -14.40 -7.19
C PRO A 50 -3.56 -13.56 -6.83
N PHE A 51 -3.55 -12.25 -7.11
CA PHE A 51 -4.68 -11.37 -6.79
C PHE A 51 -5.90 -11.60 -7.69
N CYS A 52 -5.75 -12.25 -8.84
CA CYS A 52 -6.89 -12.68 -9.67
C CYS A 52 -7.42 -14.06 -9.27
N ASN A 53 -6.56 -14.95 -8.79
CA ASN A 53 -6.90 -16.31 -8.38
C ASN A 53 -6.90 -16.44 -6.86
N LEU A 54 -7.64 -15.55 -6.19
CA LEU A 54 -7.69 -15.52 -4.73
C LEU A 54 -8.19 -16.86 -4.18
N THR A 55 -9.14 -17.54 -4.82
CA THR A 55 -9.66 -18.87 -4.41
C THR A 55 -8.56 -19.90 -4.08
N ASN A 56 -7.45 -19.90 -4.82
CA ASN A 56 -6.33 -20.82 -4.60
C ASN A 56 -5.42 -20.41 -3.41
N GLN A 57 -5.52 -19.17 -2.94
CA GLN A 57 -4.82 -18.65 -1.74
C GLN A 57 -5.70 -18.65 -0.49
N ILE A 58 -6.99 -18.87 -0.64
CA ILE A 58 -7.98 -18.62 0.42
C ILE A 58 -8.09 -19.75 1.42
N PHE A 59 -7.81 -20.98 1.01
CA PHE A 59 -7.89 -22.13 1.92
C PHE A 59 -6.74 -22.23 2.93
N PRO A 60 -5.49 -21.83 2.63
CA PRO A 60 -4.43 -21.83 3.65
C PRO A 60 -4.44 -20.61 4.58
N THR A 61 -4.79 -19.40 4.09
CA THR A 61 -4.50 -18.16 4.81
C THR A 61 -5.72 -17.50 5.46
N LEU A 62 -6.92 -17.60 4.87
CA LEU A 62 -8.12 -16.91 5.41
C LEU A 62 -8.85 -17.70 6.50
N ILE A 63 -8.72 -19.03 6.54
CA ILE A 63 -9.40 -19.86 7.55
C ILE A 63 -8.69 -19.80 8.91
N SER A 64 -7.42 -19.37 8.95
CA SER A 64 -6.68 -19.35 10.21
C SER A 64 -6.89 -18.07 11.04
N ARG A 65 -6.96 -16.87 10.44
CA ARG A 65 -6.91 -15.61 11.21
C ARG A 65 -7.65 -14.43 10.56
N ARG A 66 -8.89 -14.21 11.03
CA ARG A 66 -9.68 -12.96 11.18
C ARG A 66 -9.69 -11.88 10.06
N ASN A 67 -10.93 -11.45 9.75
CA ASN A 67 -11.38 -10.17 9.12
C ASN A 67 -10.96 -9.89 7.67
N VAL A 68 -11.72 -10.44 6.72
CA VAL A 68 -11.75 -9.96 5.33
C VAL A 68 -12.82 -8.89 5.22
N PHE A 69 -12.52 -7.77 4.57
CA PHE A 69 -13.52 -6.75 4.27
C PHE A 69 -13.79 -6.78 2.76
N VAL A 70 -15.05 -7.03 2.41
CA VAL A 70 -15.50 -7.12 1.03
C VAL A 70 -16.45 -5.98 0.75
N PHE A 71 -16.16 -5.25 -0.32
CA PHE A 71 -17.00 -4.17 -0.81
C PHE A 71 -17.55 -4.58 -2.17
N LYS A 72 -18.87 -4.43 -2.33
CA LYS A 72 -19.59 -4.68 -3.57
C LYS A 72 -20.39 -3.44 -3.90
N GLU A 73 -19.94 -2.68 -4.90
CA GLU A 73 -20.69 -1.59 -5.55
C GLU A 73 -21.48 -0.68 -4.58
N GLY A 74 -20.86 -0.21 -3.50
CA GLY A 74 -21.47 0.71 -2.54
C GLY A 74 -22.22 0.06 -1.36
N GLU A 75 -22.26 -1.27 -1.26
CA GLU A 75 -22.70 -1.96 -0.05
C GLU A 75 -21.49 -2.30 0.85
N ASN A 76 -21.40 -1.61 2.00
CA ASN A 76 -20.41 -1.89 3.03
C ASN A 76 -20.86 -3.09 3.88
N LYS A 77 -20.48 -4.32 3.50
CA LYS A 77 -20.79 -5.52 4.29
C LYS A 77 -19.53 -6.03 5.00
N LYS A 78 -19.51 -5.89 6.33
CA LYS A 78 -18.56 -6.59 7.20
C LYS A 78 -19.08 -8.01 7.42
N ILE A 79 -18.50 -9.00 6.74
CA ILE A 79 -19.01 -10.36 6.78
C ILE A 79 -18.14 -11.21 7.71
N GLY A 80 -18.77 -11.77 8.75
CA GLY A 80 -18.18 -12.83 9.57
C GLY A 80 -18.30 -14.13 8.79
N LEU A 81 -17.20 -14.58 8.19
CA LEU A 81 -17.25 -15.50 7.08
C LEU A 81 -17.59 -16.95 7.47
N ASN A 82 -18.69 -17.50 6.95
CA ASN A 82 -18.83 -18.94 6.72
C ASN A 82 -18.31 -19.33 5.31
N LYS A 83 -18.04 -20.63 5.07
CA LYS A 83 -17.43 -21.11 3.80
C LYS A 83 -18.26 -20.82 2.54
N ALA A 84 -19.60 -20.77 2.65
CA ALA A 84 -20.47 -20.54 1.51
C ALA A 84 -20.47 -19.06 1.09
N GLU A 85 -20.52 -18.16 2.07
CA GLU A 85 -20.43 -16.71 1.87
C GLU A 85 -19.10 -16.30 1.23
N ILE A 86 -17.99 -16.90 1.67
CA ILE A 86 -16.66 -16.67 1.06
C ILE A 86 -16.69 -16.94 -0.44
N LYS A 87 -17.30 -18.04 -0.87
CA LYS A 87 -17.29 -18.45 -2.29
C LYS A 87 -18.07 -17.45 -3.16
N ASP A 88 -19.22 -16.96 -2.68
CA ASP A 88 -20.01 -15.95 -3.40
C ASP A 88 -19.27 -14.60 -3.45
N LEU A 89 -18.67 -14.19 -2.34
CA LEU A 89 -17.91 -12.93 -2.24
C LEU A 89 -16.75 -12.85 -3.22
N LEU A 90 -16.02 -13.96 -3.38
CA LEU A 90 -14.88 -14.02 -4.31
C LEU A 90 -15.28 -13.97 -5.78
N THR A 91 -16.54 -14.23 -6.07
CA THR A 91 -17.08 -14.15 -7.43
C THR A 91 -17.48 -12.71 -7.76
N ASN A 92 -18.05 -11.98 -6.79
CA ASN A 92 -18.79 -10.73 -7.02
C ASN A 92 -18.21 -9.47 -6.37
N TRP A 93 -16.97 -9.49 -5.88
CA TRP A 93 -16.32 -8.30 -5.31
C TRP A 93 -15.91 -7.25 -6.37
N THR A 94 -15.76 -6.00 -5.93
CA THR A 94 -15.19 -4.87 -6.70
C THR A 94 -13.90 -4.34 -6.07
N THR A 95 -13.91 -4.17 -4.74
CA THR A 95 -12.73 -3.82 -3.92
C THR A 95 -12.64 -4.74 -2.69
N LEU A 96 -11.42 -5.19 -2.36
CA LEU A 96 -11.16 -6.08 -1.23
C LEU A 96 -10.05 -5.55 -0.35
N ALA A 97 -10.19 -5.68 0.97
CA ALA A 97 -9.08 -5.54 1.90
C ALA A 97 -8.85 -6.86 2.65
N LEU A 98 -7.61 -7.33 2.64
CA LEU A 98 -7.19 -8.61 3.23
C LEU A 98 -5.83 -8.48 3.92
N PRO A 99 -5.53 -9.29 4.95
CA PRO A 99 -4.20 -9.35 5.54
C PRO A 99 -3.14 -9.70 4.48
N ASN A 100 -1.99 -9.01 4.54
CA ASN A 100 -0.86 -9.34 3.68
C ASN A 100 -0.33 -10.74 4.04
N LEU A 101 -0.06 -11.58 3.03
CA LEU A 101 0.47 -12.93 3.21
C LEU A 101 1.87 -12.91 3.84
N PHE A 102 2.64 -11.85 3.57
CA PHE A 102 3.99 -11.63 4.10
C PHE A 102 4.01 -10.28 4.84
N PRO A 103 3.38 -10.20 6.02
CA PRO A 103 3.23 -8.95 6.73
C PRO A 103 4.58 -8.50 7.33
N ALA A 104 4.79 -7.18 7.43
CA ALA A 104 6.03 -6.61 8.00
C ALA A 104 5.95 -6.49 9.53
N VAL A 105 4.72 -6.48 10.05
CA VAL A 105 4.37 -6.34 11.46
C VAL A 105 3.22 -7.30 11.78
N PHE A 106 3.10 -7.69 13.03
CA PHE A 106 2.09 -8.67 13.47
C PHE A 106 1.24 -8.10 14.61
N PRO A 107 -0.07 -8.40 14.65
CA PRO A 107 -0.91 -7.96 15.74
C PRO A 107 -0.52 -8.69 17.03
N THR A 108 -0.36 -7.95 18.12
CA THR A 108 0.00 -8.47 19.44
C THR A 108 -0.72 -7.68 20.53
N ASP A 109 -1.14 -8.35 21.59
CA ASP A 109 -1.74 -7.69 22.75
C ASP A 109 -0.67 -7.15 23.72
N LYS A 110 0.62 -7.44 23.47
CA LYS A 110 1.76 -7.04 24.29
C LYS A 110 2.79 -6.29 23.44
N LEU A 111 3.16 -5.10 23.90
CA LEU A 111 4.31 -4.35 23.40
C LEU A 111 5.48 -4.62 24.34
N ASN A 112 6.56 -5.17 23.79
CA ASN A 112 7.80 -5.37 24.53
C ASN A 112 8.90 -4.53 23.87
N GLU A 113 9.55 -3.73 24.70
CA GLU A 113 10.80 -3.05 24.37
C GLU A 113 11.92 -3.76 25.13
N HIS A 114 13.06 -3.91 24.47
CA HIS A 114 14.27 -4.46 25.08
C HIS A 114 15.40 -3.45 24.93
N GLN A 115 16.13 -3.24 26.03
CA GLN A 115 17.30 -2.38 26.05
C GLN A 115 18.52 -3.24 26.36
N GLU A 116 19.53 -3.15 25.51
CA GLU A 116 20.80 -3.82 25.67
C GLU A 116 21.90 -2.78 25.92
N GLY A 117 22.33 -2.70 27.18
CA GLY A 117 23.23 -1.65 27.65
C GLY A 117 22.62 -0.25 27.50
N ASN A 118 23.48 0.73 27.20
CA ASN A 118 23.07 2.15 27.16
C ASN A 118 22.79 2.68 25.74
N LEU A 119 23.07 1.89 24.70
CA LEU A 119 23.05 2.36 23.31
C LEU A 119 22.02 1.65 22.44
N TYR A 120 21.72 0.39 22.73
CA TYR A 120 20.87 -0.42 21.85
C TYR A 120 19.47 -0.58 22.45
N LYS A 121 18.48 -0.24 21.63
CA LYS A 121 17.07 -0.41 21.96
C LYS A 121 16.37 -1.12 20.80
N THR A 122 15.58 -2.13 21.12
CA THR A 122 14.75 -2.86 20.17
C THR A 122 13.30 -2.90 20.67
N MET A 123 12.37 -3.06 19.73
CA MET A 123 10.94 -3.15 19.99
C MET A 123 10.34 -4.20 19.06
N MET A 124 9.31 -4.91 19.53
CA MET A 124 8.51 -5.77 18.67
C MET A 124 7.81 -4.99 17.55
N GLY A 125 7.85 -5.49 16.31
CA GLY A 125 7.08 -4.95 15.20
C GLY A 125 5.57 -5.25 15.32
N ALA A 126 4.87 -4.52 16.19
CA ALA A 126 3.46 -4.68 16.45
C ALA A 126 2.61 -3.86 15.46
N GLY A 127 1.62 -4.47 14.83
CA GLY A 127 0.76 -3.77 13.89
C GLY A 127 -0.04 -4.67 12.97
N PHE A 128 -0.69 -4.07 11.98
CA PHE A 128 -1.42 -4.73 10.91
C PHE A 128 -0.78 -4.36 9.58
N HIS A 129 -0.64 -5.36 8.70
CA HIS A 129 -0.24 -5.14 7.32
C HIS A 129 -1.31 -5.76 6.42
N GLU A 130 -2.03 -4.93 5.67
CA GLU A 130 -3.13 -5.33 4.79
C GLU A 130 -2.85 -4.90 3.35
N VAL A 131 -3.45 -5.63 2.41
CA VAL A 131 -3.46 -5.33 0.98
C VAL A 131 -4.88 -4.96 0.58
N VAL A 132 -5.04 -3.88 -0.18
CA VAL A 132 -6.30 -3.43 -0.76
C VAL A 132 -6.25 -3.63 -2.28
N LEU A 133 -7.15 -4.44 -2.82
CA LEU A 133 -7.20 -4.86 -4.23
C LEU A 133 -8.40 -4.26 -4.94
N THR A 134 -8.24 -3.94 -6.22
CA THR A 134 -9.34 -3.65 -7.16
C THR A 134 -9.48 -4.80 -8.16
N LYS A 135 -10.71 -5.20 -8.53
CA LYS A 135 -10.94 -6.43 -9.32
C LYS A 135 -10.22 -6.49 -10.66
N ASP A 136 -10.14 -5.35 -11.35
CA ASP A 136 -9.57 -5.28 -12.69
C ASP A 136 -8.04 -5.39 -12.64
N HIS A 137 -7.50 -6.38 -13.35
CA HIS A 137 -6.07 -6.65 -13.37
C HIS A 137 -5.26 -5.59 -14.13
N LYS A 138 -5.88 -4.85 -15.06
CA LYS A 138 -5.19 -3.92 -15.97
C LYS A 138 -5.52 -2.46 -15.71
N LYS A 139 -6.66 -2.17 -15.07
CA LYS A 139 -7.03 -0.79 -14.77
C LYS A 139 -6.37 -0.32 -13.48
N HIS A 140 -5.24 0.36 -13.62
CA HIS A 140 -4.62 1.11 -12.53
C HIS A 140 -5.51 2.28 -12.09
N LEU A 141 -5.17 2.92 -10.96
CA LEU A 141 -5.99 3.99 -10.37
C LEU A 141 -6.36 5.11 -11.36
N ALA A 142 -5.47 5.47 -12.27
CA ALA A 142 -5.74 6.49 -13.29
C ALA A 142 -6.77 6.07 -14.36
N LEU A 143 -7.11 4.78 -14.47
CA LEU A 143 -7.96 4.19 -15.51
C LEU A 143 -9.30 3.66 -14.98
N ILE A 144 -9.50 3.63 -13.67
CA ILE A 144 -10.79 3.24 -13.07
C ILE A 144 -11.75 4.43 -12.99
N SER A 145 -13.05 4.16 -12.91
CA SER A 145 -14.08 5.21 -12.83
C SER A 145 -14.03 5.96 -11.49
N GLN A 146 -14.53 7.19 -11.47
CA GLN A 146 -14.66 7.97 -10.23
C GLN A 146 -15.47 7.23 -9.16
N ARG A 147 -16.49 6.46 -9.55
CA ARG A 147 -17.25 5.60 -8.63
C ARG A 147 -16.35 4.57 -7.93
N HIS A 148 -15.48 3.89 -8.67
CA HIS A 148 -14.55 2.92 -8.08
C HIS A 148 -13.43 3.59 -7.27
N ILE A 149 -12.98 4.79 -7.66
CA ILE A 149 -12.06 5.58 -6.83
C ILE A 149 -12.71 5.93 -5.50
N LYS A 150 -13.96 6.41 -5.51
CA LYS A 150 -14.72 6.69 -4.30
C LYS A 150 -14.81 5.44 -3.41
N GLU A 151 -15.17 4.30 -3.98
CA GLU A 151 -15.22 3.03 -3.25
C GLU A 151 -13.88 2.67 -2.62
N LEU A 152 -12.76 2.82 -3.35
CA LEU A 152 -11.42 2.58 -2.82
C LEU A 152 -11.08 3.49 -1.63
N ILE A 153 -11.43 4.78 -1.71
CA ILE A 153 -11.26 5.73 -0.60
C ILE A 153 -12.17 5.37 0.58
N ASP A 154 -13.41 4.93 0.33
CA ASP A 154 -14.32 4.44 1.37
C ASP A 154 -13.71 3.21 2.09
N VAL A 155 -13.07 2.31 1.36
CA VAL A 155 -12.34 1.17 1.94
C VAL A 155 -11.19 1.65 2.83
N TYR A 156 -10.37 2.59 2.36
CA TYR A 156 -9.29 3.16 3.16
C TYR A 156 -9.81 3.77 4.46
N GLN A 157 -10.87 4.58 4.39
CA GLN A 157 -11.48 5.20 5.55
C GLN A 157 -12.03 4.14 6.53
N ALA A 158 -12.77 3.16 6.02
CA ALA A 158 -13.35 2.10 6.84
C ALA A 158 -12.26 1.29 7.56
N ARG A 159 -11.16 0.97 6.87
CA ARG A 159 -10.02 0.26 7.48
C ARG A 159 -9.29 1.14 8.49
N TYR A 160 -9.03 2.41 8.16
CA TYR A 160 -8.42 3.37 9.08
C TYR A 160 -9.21 3.46 10.39
N LEU A 161 -10.52 3.70 10.31
CA LEU A 161 -11.39 3.81 11.49
C LEU A 161 -11.43 2.51 12.31
N ALA A 162 -11.35 1.35 11.67
CA ALA A 162 -11.33 0.07 12.36
C ALA A 162 -9.98 -0.27 13.03
N LEU A 163 -8.90 0.39 12.63
CA LEU A 163 -7.53 0.15 13.11
C LEU A 163 -7.06 1.23 14.10
N LYS A 164 -7.56 2.47 14.01
CA LYS A 164 -7.07 3.62 14.79
C LYS A 164 -7.21 3.45 16.32
N ASP A 165 -8.22 2.71 16.77
CA ASP A 165 -8.51 2.53 18.20
C ASP A 165 -7.84 1.27 18.80
N ARG A 166 -6.95 0.64 18.04
CA ARG A 166 -6.19 -0.53 18.52
C ARG A 166 -5.05 -0.05 19.41
N LYS A 167 -4.90 -0.68 20.59
CA LYS A 167 -3.97 -0.24 21.65
C LYS A 167 -2.51 -0.04 21.20
N PHE A 168 -2.06 -0.81 20.21
CA PHE A 168 -0.69 -0.82 19.70
C PHE A 168 -0.55 -0.10 18.34
N VAL A 169 -1.55 0.68 17.93
CA VAL A 169 -1.51 1.45 16.69
C VAL A 169 -1.38 2.93 17.03
N GLY A 170 -0.18 3.49 16.80
CA GLY A 170 0.08 4.92 16.90
C GLY A 170 0.01 5.65 15.56
N TYR A 171 0.27 4.93 14.46
CA TYR A 171 0.27 5.47 13.10
C TYR A 171 -0.30 4.48 12.09
N ILE A 172 -0.97 5.00 11.06
CA ILE A 172 -1.53 4.23 9.95
C ILE A 172 -1.05 4.86 8.64
N SER A 173 -0.23 4.12 7.90
CA SER A 173 0.23 4.47 6.56
C SER A 173 -0.64 3.76 5.52
N ILE A 174 -1.22 4.52 4.58
CA ILE A 174 -1.94 3.99 3.42
C ILE A 174 -1.19 4.45 2.18
N PHE A 175 -0.73 3.51 1.36
CA PHE A 175 0.09 3.83 0.20
C PHE A 175 -0.18 2.89 -0.99
N HIS A 176 0.17 3.34 -2.18
CA HIS A 176 0.00 2.60 -3.42
C HIS A 176 1.29 2.64 -4.23
N ASN A 177 1.88 1.47 -4.49
CA ASN A 177 3.08 1.37 -5.32
C ASN A 177 2.65 0.98 -6.73
N HIS A 178 2.96 1.83 -7.72
CA HIS A 178 2.68 1.57 -9.11
C HIS A 178 3.98 1.40 -9.91
N GLY A 179 4.13 0.24 -10.55
CA GLY A 179 5.29 -0.07 -11.36
C GLY A 179 6.47 -0.62 -10.54
N ARG A 180 7.30 -1.41 -11.20
CA ARG A 180 8.43 -2.13 -10.57
C ARG A 180 9.46 -1.17 -9.99
N GLU A 181 9.67 -0.02 -10.63
CA GLU A 181 10.61 1.01 -10.16
C GLU A 181 10.13 1.70 -8.88
N ALA A 182 8.82 1.69 -8.60
CA ALA A 182 8.23 2.17 -7.36
C ALA A 182 8.11 1.07 -6.28
N GLY A 183 8.76 -0.07 -6.48
CA GLY A 183 8.74 -1.18 -5.52
C GLY A 183 7.51 -2.09 -5.60
N ALA A 184 6.70 -2.00 -6.67
CA ALA A 184 5.62 -2.96 -6.88
C ALA A 184 6.20 -4.33 -7.25
N SER A 185 6.02 -5.33 -6.38
CA SER A 185 6.39 -6.71 -6.66
C SER A 185 5.39 -7.42 -7.58
N GLN A 186 4.13 -6.95 -7.59
CA GLN A 186 3.03 -7.52 -8.36
C GLN A 186 2.39 -6.47 -9.26
N GLY A 187 2.21 -6.82 -10.54
CA GLY A 187 1.64 -5.90 -11.55
C GLY A 187 0.14 -5.62 -11.40
N HIS A 188 -0.59 -6.46 -10.64
CA HIS A 188 -2.00 -6.22 -10.39
C HIS A 188 -2.18 -5.01 -9.46
N PRO A 189 -3.06 -4.04 -9.78
CA PRO A 189 -3.23 -2.82 -9.01
C PRO A 189 -3.62 -3.12 -7.55
N HIS A 190 -2.79 -2.66 -6.62
CA HIS A 190 -3.04 -2.87 -5.20
C HIS A 190 -2.42 -1.75 -4.37
N SER A 191 -3.04 -1.51 -3.22
CA SER A 191 -2.56 -0.58 -2.20
C SER A 191 -2.25 -1.38 -0.94
N GLN A 192 -1.56 -0.77 0.00
CA GLN A 192 -1.23 -1.38 1.27
C GLN A 192 -1.62 -0.45 2.41
N ILE A 193 -2.02 -1.05 3.53
CA ILE A 193 -2.25 -0.39 4.80
C ILE A 193 -1.29 -1.01 5.80
N LEU A 194 -0.42 -0.20 6.39
CA LEU A 194 0.54 -0.60 7.39
C LEU A 194 0.34 0.22 8.66
N THR A 195 0.25 -0.43 9.81
CA THR A 195 0.17 0.24 11.10
C THR A 195 1.41 -0.02 11.94
N THR A 196 1.78 0.95 12.77
CA THR A 196 2.87 0.86 13.76
C THR A 196 2.49 1.61 15.02
#